data_AF-A0A2K3LRK5-F1
#
_entry.id   AF-A0A2K3LRK5-F1
#
_cell.length_a   1.000
_cell.length_b   1.000
_cell.length_c   1.000
_cell.angle_alpha   90.00
_cell.angle_beta   90.00
_cell.angle_gamma   90.00
#
_symmetry.space_group_name_H-M   'P 1'
#
loop_
_entity.id
_entity.type
_entity.pdbx_description
1 polymer ?
#
loop_
_entity_poly.entity_id
_entity_poly.type
_entity_poly.pdbx_seq_one_letter_code
_entity_poly.pdbx_strand_id
1 'polypeptide(L)'
;MKFGKSLNNQIEKTVPQWRDKFLSYKELKKKLKLVEPIIIISSNERPSKRARIDGDISNEETDFRNSLENELNKFNTFFLEKEEECIIRLK
;
A
#
# COMPACT_ATOMS: atom_id res chain seq x y z
N MET A 1 -8.28 11.40 10.24
CA MET A 1 -9.19 10.39 9.64
C MET A 1 -9.19 9.09 10.46
N LYS A 2 -10.33 8.41 10.66
CA LYS A 2 -10.46 7.17 11.48
C LYS A 2 -10.43 5.86 10.65
N PHE A 3 -9.90 5.90 9.42
CA PHE A 3 -9.95 4.80 8.46
C PHE A 3 -9.39 3.47 9.01
N GLY A 4 -8.22 3.48 9.65
CA GLY A 4 -7.64 2.25 10.21
C GLY A 4 -8.51 1.55 11.26
N LYS A 5 -9.32 2.29 12.03
CA LYS A 5 -10.29 1.70 12.98
C LYS A 5 -11.48 1.09 12.24
N SER A 6 -11.96 1.78 11.20
CA SER A 6 -13.05 1.28 10.35
C SER A 6 -12.66 0.00 9.64
N LEU A 7 -11.45 -0.04 9.07
CA LEU A 7 -10.91 -1.21 8.37
C LEU A 7 -10.79 -2.41 9.31
N ASN A 8 -10.22 -2.21 10.50
CA ASN A 8 -10.09 -3.29 11.48
C ASN A 8 -11.45 -3.87 11.89
N ASN A 9 -12.46 -3.02 12.11
CA ASN A 9 -13.82 -3.45 12.42
C ASN A 9 -14.46 -4.24 11.26
N GLN A 10 -14.17 -3.89 10.00
CA GLN A 10 -14.62 -4.68 8.84
C GLN A 10 -13.91 -6.04 8.76
N ILE A 11 -12.60 -6.09 8.99
CA ILE A 11 -11.82 -7.34 9.01
C ILE A 11 -12.37 -8.30 10.07
N GLU A 12 -12.68 -7.79 11.26
CA GLU A 12 -13.25 -8.61 12.35
C GLU A 12 -14.61 -9.21 11.99
N LYS A 13 -15.44 -8.46 11.28
CA LYS A 13 -16.76 -8.90 10.80
C LYS A 13 -16.69 -9.83 9.59
N THR A 14 -15.55 -9.90 8.91
CA THR A 14 -15.37 -10.73 7.71
C THR A 14 -14.96 -12.15 8.11
N VAL A 15 -15.19 -13.10 7.19
CA VAL A 15 -14.80 -14.50 7.33
C VAL A 15 -13.31 -14.58 7.73
N PRO A 16 -12.94 -15.36 8.77
CA PRO A 16 -11.57 -15.41 9.28
C PRO A 16 -10.52 -15.68 8.21
N GLN A 17 -10.84 -16.53 7.23
CA GLN A 17 -9.96 -16.92 6.12
C GLN A 17 -9.63 -15.78 5.16
N TRP A 18 -10.44 -14.71 5.12
CA TRP A 18 -10.23 -13.57 4.21
C TRP A 18 -9.51 -12.41 4.89
N ARG A 19 -9.30 -12.47 6.20
CA ARG A 19 -8.67 -11.39 6.97
C ARG A 19 -7.28 -11.03 6.44
N ASP A 20 -6.51 -12.05 6.05
CA ASP A 20 -5.16 -11.87 5.50
C ASP A 20 -5.14 -11.29 4.08
N LYS A 21 -6.29 -11.29 3.40
CA LYS A 21 -6.45 -10.71 2.07
C LYS A 21 -6.76 -9.21 2.11
N PHE A 22 -7.06 -8.63 3.28
CA PHE A 22 -7.26 -7.19 3.43
C PHE A 22 -5.96 -6.39 3.36
N LEU A 23 -6.10 -5.08 3.17
CA LEU A 23 -4.98 -4.13 3.12
C LEU A 23 -4.19 -4.16 4.44
N SER A 24 -2.87 -4.33 4.35
CA SER A 24 -1.93 -4.19 5.48
C SER A 24 -1.71 -2.72 5.84
N TYR A 25 -2.80 -2.00 6.14
CA TYR A 25 -2.82 -0.55 6.31
C TYR A 25 -1.87 -0.05 7.40
N LYS A 26 -1.71 -0.82 8.50
CA LYS A 26 -0.78 -0.45 9.58
C LYS A 26 0.67 -0.47 9.11
N GLU A 27 1.05 -1.44 8.27
CA GLU A 27 2.42 -1.59 7.77
C GLU A 27 2.72 -0.53 6.70
N LEU A 28 1.81 -0.34 5.75
CA LEU A 28 1.91 0.73 4.76
C LEU A 28 2.01 2.11 5.44
N LYS A 29 1.21 2.36 6.48
CA LYS A 29 1.30 3.60 7.25
C LYS A 29 2.63 3.76 7.98
N LYS A 30 3.25 2.68 8.46
CA LYS A 30 4.60 2.73 9.07
C LYS A 30 5.66 3.05 8.03
N LYS A 31 5.62 2.40 6.86
CA LYS A 31 6.55 2.67 5.74
C LYS A 31 6.39 4.10 5.22
N LEU A 32 5.16 4.60 5.11
CA LEU A 32 4.90 5.98 4.70
C LEU A 32 5.53 7.01 5.64
N LYS A 33 5.53 6.76 6.96
CA LYS A 33 6.20 7.64 7.94
C LYS A 33 7.73 7.66 7.83
N LEU A 34 8.35 6.69 7.16
CA LEU A 34 9.79 6.70 6.89
C LEU A 34 10.12 7.50 5.63
N VAL A 35 9.18 7.53 4.68
CA VAL A 35 9.28 8.30 3.43
C VAL A 35 8.99 9.79 3.65
N GLU A 36 7.97 10.13 4.45
CA GLU A 36 7.54 11.52 4.69
C GLU A 36 8.66 12.46 5.23
N PRO A 37 9.53 12.03 6.17
CA PRO A 37 10.68 12.82 6.61
C PRO A 37 11.68 13.09 5.48
N ILE A 38 11.90 12.14 4.58
CA ILE A 38 12.84 12.25 3.45
C ILE A 38 12.32 13.28 2.44
N ILE A 39 11.02 13.28 2.16
CA ILE A 39 10.36 14.26 1.29
C ILE A 39 10.46 15.68 1.89
N ILE A 40 10.24 15.83 3.20
CA ILE A 40 10.32 17.14 3.85
C ILE A 40 11.75 17.68 3.83
N ILE A 41 12.75 16.84 4.12
CA ILE A 41 14.17 17.25 4.11
C ILE A 41 14.61 17.65 2.69
N SER A 42 14.26 16.87 1.67
CA SER A 42 14.57 17.18 0.28
C SER A 42 13.83 18.42 -0.25
N SER A 43 12.63 18.73 0.27
CA SER A 43 11.88 19.95 -0.09
C SER A 43 12.37 21.23 0.61
N ASN A 44 13.08 21.14 1.74
CA ASN A 44 13.56 22.29 2.50
C ASN A 44 14.95 22.79 2.05
N GLU A 45 15.63 22.08 1.14
CA GLU A 45 16.83 22.59 0.49
C GLU A 45 16.45 23.58 -0.62
N ARG A 46 16.82 24.85 -0.39
CA ARG A 46 16.57 26.02 -1.24
C ARG A 46 16.80 25.75 -2.73
N PRO A 47 16.04 26.38 -3.67
CA PRO A 47 16.26 26.24 -5.10
C PRO A 47 17.51 27.03 -5.53
N SER A 48 18.70 26.50 -5.25
CA SER A 48 19.96 27.05 -5.73
C SER A 48 20.50 26.18 -6.86
N LYS A 49 20.17 26.61 -8.08
CA LYS A 49 20.89 26.37 -9.34
C LYS A 49 21.20 24.91 -9.72
N ARG A 50 20.36 24.39 -10.64
CA ARG A 50 20.71 23.42 -11.69
C ARG A 50 21.58 22.23 -11.24
N ALA A 51 21.01 21.34 -10.44
CA ALA A 51 21.37 19.92 -10.52
C ALA A 51 20.30 19.23 -11.37
N ARG A 52 20.73 18.48 -12.39
CA ARG A 52 19.84 17.60 -13.16
C ARG A 52 19.19 16.65 -12.15
N ILE A 53 17.87 16.68 -12.03
CA ILE A 53 17.11 15.69 -11.24
C ILE A 53 17.08 14.43 -12.10
N ASP A 54 18.23 13.77 -12.23
CA ASP A 54 18.32 12.39 -12.67
C ASP A 54 18.58 11.55 -11.42
N GLY A 55 17.62 10.69 -11.10
CA GLY A 55 17.83 9.38 -10.49
C GLY A 55 18.42 9.33 -9.09
N ASP A 56 17.57 9.44 -8.07
CA ASP A 56 17.42 8.32 -7.15
C ASP A 56 16.08 8.46 -6.42
N ILE A 57 15.09 7.64 -6.80
CA ILE A 57 13.95 7.40 -5.92
C ILE A 57 14.56 6.76 -4.68
N SER A 58 14.50 7.44 -3.52
CA SER A 58 15.09 6.94 -2.27
C SER A 58 14.70 5.47 -2.08
N ASN A 59 15.62 4.63 -1.61
CA ASN A 59 15.35 3.20 -1.43
C ASN A 59 14.05 2.96 -0.65
N GLU A 60 13.73 3.84 0.29
CA GLU A 60 12.50 3.84 1.09
C GLU A 60 11.23 4.15 0.26
N GLU A 61 11.30 5.03 -0.73
CA GLU A 61 10.21 5.30 -1.66
C GLU A 61 9.98 4.12 -2.60
N THR A 62 11.05 3.51 -3.11
CA THR A 62 10.99 2.30 -3.94
C THR A 62 10.41 1.14 -3.13
N ASP A 63 10.84 0.95 -1.88
CA ASP A 63 10.32 -0.06 -0.97
C ASP A 63 8.84 0.17 -0.63
N PHE A 64 8.44 1.42 -0.46
CA PHE A 64 7.03 1.76 -0.25
C PHE A 64 6.20 1.46 -1.50
N ARG A 65 6.68 1.82 -2.70
CA ARG A 65 6.03 1.50 -3.97
C ARG A 65 5.89 -0.01 -4.18
N ASN A 66 6.96 -0.77 -3.97
CA ASN A 66 6.94 -2.24 -4.07
C ASN A 66 5.94 -2.86 -3.08
N SER A 67 5.83 -2.28 -1.88
CA SER A 67 4.84 -2.72 -0.89
C SER A 67 3.41 -2.48 -1.35
N LEU A 68 3.13 -1.35 -2.00
CA LEU A 68 1.81 -1.07 -2.57
C LEU A 68 1.49 -2.00 -3.73
N GLU A 69 2.45 -2.27 -4.60
CA GLU A 69 2.29 -3.19 -5.74
C GLU A 69 2.00 -4.62 -5.26
N ASN A 70 2.70 -5.10 -4.24
CA ASN A 70 2.43 -6.40 -3.63
C ASN A 70 1.04 -6.48 -3.00
N GLU A 71 0.60 -5.41 -2.32
CA GLU A 71 -0.76 -5.35 -1.76
C GLU A 71 -1.83 -5.33 -2.86
N LEU A 72 -1.57 -4.66 -3.99
CA LEU A 72 -2.47 -4.62 -5.14
C LEU A 72 -2.55 -5.99 -5.84
N ASN A 73 -1.41 -6.64 -6.05
CA ASN A 73 -1.37 -8.00 -6.59
C ASN A 73 -2.12 -8.99 -5.71
N LYS A 74 -1.96 -8.90 -4.39
CA LYS A 74 -2.73 -9.70 -3.42
C LYS A 74 -4.24 -9.53 -3.60
N PHE A 75 -4.73 -8.30 -3.78
CA PHE A 75 -6.14 -8.06 -4.04
C PHE A 75 -6.59 -8.66 -5.36
N ASN A 76 -5.84 -8.41 -6.44
CA ASN A 76 -6.18 -8.92 -7.76
C ASN A 76 -6.30 -10.45 -7.75
N THR A 77 -5.34 -11.15 -7.15
CA THR A 77 -5.40 -12.62 -7.01
C THR A 77 -6.63 -13.04 -6.21
N PHE A 78 -6.92 -12.41 -5.07
CA PHE A 78 -8.09 -12.75 -4.27
C PHE A 78 -9.41 -12.54 -5.02
N PHE A 79 -9.57 -11.40 -5.71
CA PHE A 79 -10.79 -11.11 -6.45
C PHE A 79 -10.97 -12.04 -7.65
N LEU A 80 -9.90 -12.37 -8.37
CA LEU A 80 -9.93 -13.34 -9.47
C LEU A 80 -10.34 -14.73 -8.97
N GLU A 81 -9.73 -15.23 -7.89
CA GLU A 81 -10.10 -16.52 -7.28
C GLU A 81 -11.60 -16.54 -6.89
N LYS A 82 -12.12 -15.43 -6.34
CA LYS A 82 -13.55 -15.34 -5.97
C LYS A 82 -14.48 -15.17 -7.16
N GLU A 83 -14.06 -14.49 -8.20
CA GLU A 83 -14.80 -14.40 -9.46
C GLU A 83 -14.89 -15.78 -10.11
N GLU A 84 -13.80 -16.53 -10.18
CA GLU A 84 -13.76 -17.91 -10.68
C GLU A 84 -14.67 -18.85 -9.87
N GLU A 85 -14.58 -18.81 -8.52
CA GLU A 85 -15.47 -19.58 -7.64
C GLU A 85 -16.95 -19.25 -7.90
N CYS A 86 -17.28 -17.98 -8.14
CA CYS A 86 -18.64 -17.56 -8.48
C CYS A 86 -19.08 -18.08 -9.84
N ILE A 87 -18.26 -17.94 -10.88
CA ILE A 87 -18.57 -18.43 -12.24
C ILE A 87 -18.82 -19.94 -12.23
N ILE A 88 -18.00 -20.70 -11.51
CA ILE A 88 -18.16 -22.16 -11.39
C ILE A 88 -19.46 -22.53 -10.66
N ARG A 89 -19.85 -21.79 -9.62
CA ARG A 89 -21.13 -22.05 -8.90
C ARG A 89 -22.37 -21.68 -9.72
N LEU A 90 -22.25 -20.73 -10.64
CA LEU A 90 -23.33 -20.23 -11.48
C LEU A 90 -23.49 -21.04 -12.79
N LYS A 91 -22.61 -22.01 -13.05
CA LYS A 91 -22.58 -22.84 -14.25
C LYS A 91 -22.89 -24.29 -13.92
#